data_AF-W9IKP7-F1
#
_entry.id   AF-W9IKP7-F1
#
_cell.length_a   1.000
_cell.length_b   1.000
_cell.length_c   1.000
_cell.angle_alpha   90.00
_cell.angle_beta   90.00
_cell.angle_gamma   90.00
#
_symmetry.space_group_name_H-M   'P 1'
#
loop_
_entity.id
_entity.type
_entity.pdbx_description
1 polymer ?
#
loop_
_entity_poly.entity_id
_entity_poly.type
_entity_poly.pdbx_seq_one_letter_code
_entity_poly.pdbx_strand_id
1 'polypeptide(L)'
;MSTLKRKAGASAGNDSKKPKANGNIASFFGAAPKPTGTGASAPAPAVKFDKAKWVASLKPEQKELLQLEIDTLDESWLAHLKDDLVTKDFLDLKRFLDREISSGRKVFPPRNDIYSWSRHTPFSNVKVVIVGQDPYHNDNQAHGLAFSVRPPTPAPPSLKNMYIALKKDYPTFEPPPNRGGLLTPWADRGVLMLNTCLTVRAHEANSHSNRGWEKLTQRVIDLVAQKRTRGVVFMAWGTPAGKRVQKIDRVKHLVLQSVHPSPLSASRGFFDCGHFRKANDWLVTRYGPEGEIDWALGPGTSTKAPATEADAKEAKSAEKKAEAIEKTKPEVVKKAEEDKENDAFDEDEEALEEALRLAEEEEKEKEK
;
A
#
# COMPACT_ATOMS: atom_id res chain seq x y z
N MET A 1 35.70 55.90 -31.73
CA MET A 1 35.55 57.37 -31.62
C MET A 1 34.07 57.69 -31.59
N SER A 2 33.60 58.52 -30.64
CA SER A 2 32.17 58.91 -30.38
C SER A 2 31.21 57.75 -30.02
N THR A 3 30.42 57.69 -28.94
CA THR A 3 29.79 58.67 -28.00
C THR A 3 28.71 59.54 -28.69
N LEU A 4 27.46 59.74 -28.20
CA LEU A 4 26.91 60.02 -26.84
C LEU A 4 25.41 59.56 -26.70
N LYS A 5 24.97 58.96 -25.58
CA LYS A 5 24.20 59.47 -24.39
C LYS A 5 22.65 59.68 -24.47
N ARG A 6 21.95 58.99 -23.53
CA ARG A 6 20.89 59.48 -22.57
C ARG A 6 19.58 60.08 -23.17
N LYS A 7 18.47 60.29 -22.44
CA LYS A 7 18.17 60.29 -20.98
C LYS A 7 16.69 59.92 -20.72
N ALA A 8 16.37 59.47 -19.51
CA ALA A 8 15.00 59.26 -19.02
C ALA A 8 14.24 60.57 -18.69
N GLY A 9 12.90 60.45 -18.62
CA GLY A 9 11.97 61.39 -18.00
C GLY A 9 10.79 60.61 -17.38
N ALA A 10 10.28 61.05 -16.23
CA ALA A 10 9.27 60.34 -15.43
C ALA A 10 8.16 61.31 -14.95
N SER A 11 7.21 60.80 -14.13
CA SER A 11 6.17 61.54 -13.36
C SER A 11 4.83 61.81 -14.10
N ALA A 12 3.64 61.76 -13.48
CA ALA A 12 3.12 61.06 -12.27
C ALA A 12 1.59 61.22 -12.13
N GLY A 13 0.92 60.33 -11.38
CA GLY A 13 -0.43 60.49 -10.77
C GLY A 13 -1.64 60.45 -11.72
N ASN A 14 -2.91 60.29 -11.28
CA ASN A 14 -3.51 59.87 -9.99
C ASN A 14 -5.04 59.61 -10.23
N ASP A 15 -5.88 58.97 -9.40
CA ASP A 15 -5.80 58.31 -8.08
C ASP A 15 -6.90 57.18 -7.99
N SER A 16 -6.91 56.45 -6.88
CA SER A 16 -7.78 55.40 -6.31
C SER A 16 -9.31 55.37 -6.47
N LYS A 17 -9.87 54.14 -6.46
CA LYS A 17 -11.01 53.74 -5.60
C LYS A 17 -11.06 52.22 -5.28
N LYS A 18 -11.58 51.89 -4.09
CA LYS A 18 -11.53 50.58 -3.39
C LYS A 18 -12.46 49.49 -3.95
N PRO A 19 -12.21 48.21 -3.62
CA PRO A 19 -13.25 47.28 -3.18
C PRO A 19 -13.18 47.00 -1.66
N LYS A 20 -14.33 46.76 -1.02
CA LYS A 20 -14.42 46.25 0.36
C LYS A 20 -14.78 44.76 0.34
N ALA A 21 -14.14 43.97 1.17
CA ALA A 21 -14.62 42.65 1.59
C ALA A 21 -15.20 42.74 3.01
N ASN A 22 -16.31 42.04 3.26
CA ASN A 22 -16.49 41.09 4.39
C ASN A 22 -17.96 40.71 4.62
N GLY A 23 -18.18 39.41 4.80
CA GLY A 23 -19.05 38.82 5.82
C GLY A 23 -20.56 39.09 5.76
N ASN A 24 -21.35 38.04 5.49
CA ASN A 24 -21.89 37.16 6.54
C ASN A 24 -23.16 36.44 6.04
N ILE A 25 -23.18 35.12 6.06
CA ILE A 25 -24.44 34.38 6.21
C ILE A 25 -24.18 33.12 7.03
N ALA A 26 -24.80 33.05 8.19
CA ALA A 26 -24.73 31.92 9.10
C ALA A 26 -26.16 31.55 9.49
N SER A 27 -26.76 30.56 8.81
CA SER A 27 -28.00 29.89 9.24
C SER A 27 -28.44 28.79 8.26
N PHE A 28 -27.79 27.63 8.26
CA PHE A 28 -28.42 26.38 7.79
C PHE A 28 -27.97 25.22 8.68
N PHE A 29 -28.70 25.03 9.79
CA PHE A 29 -28.61 23.82 10.59
C PHE A 29 -29.31 22.67 9.85
N GLY A 30 -28.58 21.57 9.62
CA GLY A 30 -29.14 20.26 9.30
C GLY A 30 -28.51 19.24 10.25
N ALA A 31 -29.32 18.47 10.96
CA ALA A 31 -28.84 17.62 12.06
C ALA A 31 -27.91 16.51 11.57
N ALA A 32 -26.83 16.27 12.32
CA ALA A 32 -25.91 15.18 12.05
C ALA A 32 -26.50 13.82 12.50
N PRO A 33 -26.42 12.75 11.68
CA PRO A 33 -26.69 11.40 12.15
C PRO A 33 -25.58 10.95 13.12
N LYS A 34 -25.96 10.24 14.19
CA LYS A 34 -25.03 9.72 15.21
C LYS A 34 -24.01 8.74 14.58
N PRO A 35 -22.72 8.80 14.95
CA PRO A 35 -21.74 7.83 14.49
C PRO A 35 -21.93 6.48 15.22
N THR A 36 -22.34 5.45 14.49
CA THR A 36 -22.23 4.06 14.93
C THR A 36 -20.76 3.63 14.84
N GLY A 37 -20.06 3.67 15.97
CA GLY A 37 -18.65 3.30 16.02
C GLY A 37 -18.43 1.79 16.10
N THR A 38 -17.61 1.26 15.20
CA THR A 38 -16.70 0.13 15.47
C THR A 38 -15.41 0.33 14.69
N GLY A 39 -14.30 0.51 15.41
CA GLY A 39 -12.97 0.59 14.84
C GLY A 39 -12.46 -0.78 14.40
N ALA A 40 -12.64 -1.09 13.13
CA ALA A 40 -11.77 -2.00 12.38
C ALA A 40 -11.79 -1.51 10.93
N SER A 41 -10.64 -1.38 10.26
CA SER A 41 -10.66 -1.13 8.82
C SER A 41 -11.17 -2.40 8.15
N ALA A 42 -12.46 -2.44 7.84
CA ALA A 42 -13.08 -3.58 7.17
C ALA A 42 -12.24 -3.94 5.94
N PRO A 43 -11.80 -5.21 5.78
CA PRO A 43 -11.07 -5.61 4.60
C PRO A 43 -11.95 -5.33 3.39
N ALA A 44 -11.37 -4.74 2.34
CA ALA A 44 -12.05 -4.63 1.06
C ALA A 44 -12.54 -6.02 0.64
N PRO A 45 -13.75 -6.16 0.08
CA PRO A 45 -14.39 -7.46 -0.12
C PRO A 45 -13.43 -8.41 -0.84
N ALA A 46 -13.06 -9.49 -0.13
CA ALA A 46 -12.08 -10.44 -0.62
C ALA A 46 -12.56 -11.00 -1.96
N VAL A 47 -11.68 -10.97 -2.96
CA VAL A 47 -11.96 -11.65 -4.23
C VAL A 47 -12.16 -13.12 -3.89
N LYS A 48 -13.32 -13.69 -4.28
CA LYS A 48 -13.55 -15.15 -4.22
C LYS A 48 -12.61 -15.83 -5.23
N PHE A 49 -11.37 -16.03 -4.82
CA PHE A 49 -10.31 -16.67 -5.59
C PHE A 49 -9.95 -17.99 -4.95
N ASP A 50 -10.23 -19.08 -5.66
CA ASP A 50 -9.80 -20.42 -5.29
C ASP A 50 -8.47 -20.71 -6.01
N LYS A 51 -7.38 -20.63 -5.24
CA LYS A 51 -6.02 -20.90 -5.71
C LYS A 51 -5.86 -22.35 -6.15
N ALA A 52 -6.43 -23.30 -5.43
CA ALA A 52 -6.32 -24.73 -5.76
C ALA A 52 -7.01 -25.05 -7.08
N LYS A 53 -8.22 -24.52 -7.30
CA LYS A 53 -8.95 -24.64 -8.57
C LYS A 53 -8.24 -23.94 -9.73
N TRP A 54 -7.66 -22.75 -9.50
CA TRP A 54 -6.86 -22.08 -10.53
C TRP A 54 -5.62 -22.92 -10.90
N VAL A 55 -4.83 -23.37 -9.92
CA VAL A 55 -3.68 -24.25 -10.16
C VAL A 55 -4.11 -25.52 -10.88
N ALA A 56 -5.20 -26.17 -10.47
CA ALA A 56 -5.71 -27.37 -11.13
C ALA A 56 -5.96 -27.14 -12.64
N SER A 57 -6.52 -25.98 -13.01
CA SER A 57 -6.83 -25.59 -14.40
C SER A 57 -5.61 -25.32 -15.30
N LEU A 58 -4.42 -25.12 -14.73
CA LEU A 58 -3.20 -24.86 -15.51
C LEU A 58 -2.72 -26.10 -16.27
N LYS A 59 -2.21 -25.89 -17.49
CA LYS A 59 -1.52 -26.92 -18.27
C LYS A 59 -0.23 -27.38 -17.53
N PRO A 60 0.28 -28.60 -17.76
CA PRO A 60 1.49 -29.10 -17.08
C PRO A 60 2.69 -28.14 -17.19
N GLU A 61 2.98 -27.65 -18.39
CA GLU A 61 4.05 -26.67 -18.63
C GLU A 61 3.82 -25.32 -17.91
N GLN A 62 2.56 -24.88 -17.78
CA GLN A 62 2.24 -23.67 -17.03
C GLN A 62 2.45 -23.87 -15.53
N LYS A 63 2.14 -25.06 -14.98
CA LYS A 63 2.43 -25.40 -13.58
C LYS A 63 3.92 -25.34 -13.28
N GLU A 64 4.74 -25.94 -14.15
CA GLU A 64 6.20 -25.94 -14.05
C GLU A 64 6.78 -24.50 -14.10
N LEU A 65 6.43 -23.71 -15.12
CA LEU A 65 6.93 -22.35 -15.29
C LEU A 65 6.45 -21.39 -14.19
N LEU A 66 5.25 -21.59 -13.65
CA LEU A 66 4.61 -20.71 -12.66
C LEU A 66 4.77 -21.19 -11.20
N GLN A 67 5.52 -22.26 -10.95
CA GLN A 67 5.69 -22.84 -9.61
C GLN A 67 6.11 -21.78 -8.57
N LEU A 68 7.03 -20.89 -8.94
CA LEU A 68 7.48 -19.81 -8.03
C LEU A 68 6.36 -18.83 -7.68
N GLU A 69 5.55 -18.45 -8.65
CA GLU A 69 4.42 -17.55 -8.48
C GLU A 69 3.33 -18.21 -7.62
N ILE A 70 3.06 -19.51 -7.85
CA ILE A 70 2.13 -20.32 -7.05
C ILE A 70 2.57 -20.37 -5.58
N ASP A 71 3.87 -20.57 -5.32
CA ASP A 71 4.40 -20.75 -3.96
C ASP A 71 4.61 -19.42 -3.21
N THR A 72 4.95 -18.33 -3.92
CA THR A 72 5.52 -17.14 -3.28
C THR A 72 4.88 -15.80 -3.63
N LEU A 73 4.00 -15.72 -4.63
CA LEU A 73 3.18 -14.53 -4.85
C LEU A 73 2.01 -14.54 -3.84
N ASP A 74 1.82 -13.45 -3.12
CA ASP A 74 0.72 -13.31 -2.17
C ASP A 74 -0.65 -13.51 -2.84
N GLU A 75 -1.57 -14.20 -2.15
CA GLU A 75 -2.82 -14.67 -2.77
C GLU A 75 -3.74 -13.54 -3.19
N SER A 76 -3.71 -12.39 -2.49
CA SER A 76 -4.49 -11.21 -2.87
C SER A 76 -4.00 -10.58 -4.18
N TRP A 77 -2.70 -10.71 -4.47
CA TRP A 77 -2.11 -10.30 -5.75
C TRP A 77 -2.32 -11.35 -6.83
N LEU A 78 -2.14 -12.63 -6.50
CA LEU A 78 -2.37 -13.75 -7.41
C LEU A 78 -3.80 -13.75 -7.95
N ALA A 79 -4.80 -13.49 -7.09
CA ALA A 79 -6.20 -13.34 -7.47
C ALA A 79 -6.45 -12.29 -8.58
N HIS A 80 -5.62 -11.24 -8.64
CA HIS A 80 -5.72 -10.16 -9.61
C HIS A 80 -4.79 -10.31 -10.83
N LEU A 81 -3.72 -11.09 -10.71
CA LEU A 81 -2.68 -11.28 -11.75
C LEU A 81 -2.77 -12.63 -12.48
N LYS A 82 -3.56 -13.59 -11.98
CA LYS A 82 -3.66 -14.97 -12.52
C LYS A 82 -3.76 -15.06 -14.05
N ASP A 83 -4.51 -14.15 -14.68
CA ASP A 83 -4.75 -14.12 -16.12
C ASP A 83 -3.56 -13.50 -16.88
N ASP A 84 -2.88 -12.53 -16.26
CA ASP A 84 -1.64 -11.93 -16.76
C ASP A 84 -0.46 -12.92 -16.71
N LEU A 85 -0.41 -13.79 -15.67
CA LEU A 85 0.63 -14.81 -15.49
C LEU A 85 0.57 -15.95 -16.53
N VAL A 86 -0.59 -16.23 -17.12
CA VAL A 86 -0.72 -17.27 -18.17
C VAL A 86 -0.53 -16.72 -19.60
N THR A 87 -0.24 -15.42 -19.75
CA THR A 87 0.04 -14.82 -21.05
C THR A 87 1.34 -15.34 -21.67
N LYS A 88 1.40 -15.37 -23.01
CA LYS A 88 2.62 -15.76 -23.74
C LYS A 88 3.83 -14.94 -23.31
N ASP A 89 3.66 -13.62 -23.15
CA ASP A 89 4.71 -12.69 -22.72
C ASP A 89 5.32 -13.09 -21.36
N PHE A 90 4.48 -13.46 -20.38
CA PHE A 90 4.97 -13.84 -19.07
C PHE A 90 5.62 -15.23 -19.08
N LEU A 91 5.06 -16.19 -19.81
CA LEU A 91 5.66 -17.52 -19.96
C LEU A 91 7.00 -17.48 -20.71
N ASP A 92 7.16 -16.58 -21.70
CA ASP A 92 8.43 -16.35 -22.39
C ASP A 92 9.49 -15.76 -21.45
N LEU A 93 9.09 -14.86 -20.53
CA LEU A 93 9.94 -14.35 -19.44
C LEU A 93 10.38 -15.49 -18.52
N LYS A 94 9.47 -16.39 -18.10
CA LYS A 94 9.82 -17.54 -17.25
C LYS A 94 10.90 -18.40 -17.92
N ARG A 95 10.69 -18.81 -19.17
CA ARG A 95 11.68 -19.57 -19.95
C ARG A 95 13.01 -18.83 -20.13
N PHE A 96 13.01 -17.50 -20.21
CA PHE A 96 14.23 -16.71 -20.21
C PHE A 96 14.99 -16.85 -18.88
N LEU A 97 14.30 -16.70 -17.75
CA LEU A 97 14.90 -16.84 -16.42
C LEU A 97 15.41 -18.25 -16.13
N ASP A 98 14.69 -19.28 -16.59
CA ASP A 98 15.15 -20.66 -16.44
C ASP A 98 16.43 -20.93 -17.27
N ARG A 99 16.55 -20.36 -18.48
CA ARG A 99 17.80 -20.39 -19.27
C ARG A 99 18.95 -19.61 -18.62
N GLU A 100 18.66 -18.49 -17.97
CA GLU A 100 19.67 -17.73 -17.20
C GLU A 100 20.25 -18.62 -16.09
N ILE A 101 19.39 -19.24 -15.29
CA ILE A 101 19.78 -20.12 -14.18
C ILE A 101 20.48 -21.39 -14.70
N SER A 102 19.93 -22.03 -15.75
CA SER A 102 20.51 -23.27 -16.31
C SER A 102 21.85 -23.05 -17.03
N SER A 103 22.15 -21.82 -17.46
CA SER A 103 23.47 -21.43 -17.98
C SER A 103 24.49 -21.06 -16.89
N GLY A 104 24.16 -21.30 -15.62
CA GLY A 104 25.05 -21.06 -14.47
C GLY A 104 25.16 -19.60 -14.06
N ARG A 105 24.32 -18.70 -14.58
CA ARG A 105 24.35 -17.28 -14.20
C ARG A 105 23.73 -17.08 -12.82
N LYS A 106 24.46 -16.38 -11.95
CA LYS A 106 23.93 -15.92 -10.66
C LYS A 106 22.94 -14.79 -10.89
N VAL A 107 21.71 -14.95 -10.41
CA VAL A 107 20.62 -13.97 -10.51
C VAL A 107 20.19 -13.53 -9.10
N PHE A 108 19.92 -12.24 -8.95
CA PHE A 108 19.38 -11.60 -7.75
C PHE A 108 17.97 -11.05 -8.00
N PRO A 109 17.11 -10.94 -6.96
CA PRO A 109 17.29 -11.49 -5.61
C PRO A 109 17.26 -13.04 -5.63
N PRO A 110 17.53 -13.72 -4.49
CA PRO A 110 17.26 -15.16 -4.36
C PRO A 110 15.83 -15.51 -4.84
N ARG A 111 15.63 -16.69 -5.45
CA ARG A 111 14.39 -17.04 -6.18
C ARG A 111 13.11 -16.75 -5.36
N ASN A 112 13.06 -17.16 -4.10
CA ASN A 112 11.89 -16.98 -3.23
C ASN A 112 11.65 -15.52 -2.78
N ASP A 113 12.67 -14.67 -2.89
CA ASP A 113 12.59 -13.23 -2.58
C ASP A 113 12.03 -12.41 -3.75
N ILE A 114 11.92 -12.93 -4.98
CA ILE A 114 11.45 -12.18 -6.17
C ILE A 114 10.10 -11.50 -5.94
N TYR A 115 9.20 -12.15 -5.19
CA TYR A 115 7.85 -11.68 -4.89
C TYR A 115 7.65 -11.13 -3.46
N SER A 116 8.72 -10.85 -2.71
CA SER A 116 8.63 -10.32 -1.34
C SER A 116 7.77 -9.05 -1.24
N TRP A 117 7.78 -8.19 -2.26
CA TRP A 117 6.92 -6.99 -2.34
C TRP A 117 5.42 -7.31 -2.19
N SER A 118 4.96 -8.46 -2.68
CA SER A 118 3.55 -8.84 -2.66
C SER A 118 3.13 -9.32 -1.27
N ARG A 119 4.02 -10.03 -0.56
CA ARG A 119 3.79 -10.62 0.76
C ARG A 119 3.90 -9.58 1.87
N HIS A 120 4.86 -8.65 1.77
CA HIS A 120 4.97 -7.54 2.70
C HIS A 120 3.87 -6.49 2.50
N THR A 121 3.35 -6.33 1.28
CA THR A 121 2.25 -5.40 1.00
C THR A 121 1.12 -6.08 0.21
N PRO A 122 0.24 -6.86 0.88
CA PRO A 122 -0.95 -7.43 0.26
C PRO A 122 -1.83 -6.35 -0.41
N PHE A 123 -2.58 -6.74 -1.43
CA PHE A 123 -3.30 -5.82 -2.32
C PHE A 123 -4.26 -4.88 -1.57
N SER A 124 -4.92 -5.40 -0.54
CA SER A 124 -5.83 -4.67 0.34
C SER A 124 -5.14 -3.57 1.17
N ASN A 125 -3.83 -3.69 1.39
CA ASN A 125 -3.06 -2.89 2.34
C ASN A 125 -2.25 -1.79 1.64
N VAL A 126 -2.19 -1.76 0.30
CA VAL A 126 -1.50 -0.71 -0.47
C VAL A 126 -2.10 0.66 -0.16
N LYS A 127 -1.28 1.54 0.42
CA LYS A 127 -1.51 2.96 0.71
C LYS A 127 -0.58 3.86 -0.13
N VAL A 128 0.66 3.42 -0.31
CA VAL A 128 1.70 4.10 -1.11
C VAL A 128 2.33 3.11 -2.09
N VAL A 129 2.75 3.56 -3.26
CA VAL A 129 3.60 2.82 -4.21
C VAL A 129 4.87 3.61 -4.45
N ILE A 130 6.03 2.98 -4.26
CA ILE A 130 7.35 3.53 -4.59
C ILE A 130 7.94 2.71 -5.73
N VAL A 131 8.21 3.37 -6.86
CA VAL A 131 8.70 2.70 -8.08
C VAL A 131 10.22 2.80 -8.18
N GLY A 132 10.90 1.65 -8.02
CA GLY A 132 12.33 1.46 -8.33
C GLY A 132 12.58 0.99 -9.77
N GLN A 133 13.84 0.98 -10.21
CA GLN A 133 14.22 0.56 -11.56
C GLN A 133 14.47 -0.95 -11.63
N ASP A 134 15.64 -1.39 -11.18
CA ASP A 134 16.09 -2.78 -11.07
C ASP A 134 16.50 -3.13 -9.62
N PRO A 135 16.61 -4.42 -9.26
CA PRO A 135 17.14 -4.83 -7.96
C PRO A 135 18.63 -4.49 -7.87
N TYR A 136 19.15 -4.33 -6.64
CA TYR A 136 20.59 -4.22 -6.44
C TYR A 136 21.31 -5.49 -6.91
N HIS A 137 22.35 -5.31 -7.72
CA HIS A 137 23.02 -6.40 -8.45
C HIS A 137 24.25 -6.99 -7.75
N ASN A 138 24.56 -6.64 -6.51
CA ASN A 138 25.67 -7.25 -5.77
C ASN A 138 25.16 -8.18 -4.66
N ASP A 139 26.06 -9.02 -4.15
CA ASP A 139 25.78 -10.00 -3.11
C ASP A 139 25.12 -9.40 -1.87
N ASN A 140 24.14 -10.12 -1.32
CA ASN A 140 23.44 -9.78 -0.09
C ASN A 140 22.76 -8.39 -0.09
N GLN A 141 22.51 -7.82 -1.28
CA GLN A 141 21.77 -6.56 -1.42
C GLN A 141 20.28 -6.79 -1.67
N ALA A 142 19.89 -7.29 -2.86
CA ALA A 142 18.49 -7.39 -3.25
C ALA A 142 17.73 -8.52 -2.51
N HIS A 143 16.51 -8.20 -2.06
CA HIS A 143 15.60 -9.14 -1.38
C HIS A 143 14.12 -8.96 -1.77
N GLY A 144 13.87 -8.42 -2.97
CA GLY A 144 12.52 -8.28 -3.54
C GLY A 144 11.80 -6.97 -3.23
N LEU A 145 12.39 -6.08 -2.42
CA LEU A 145 11.86 -4.75 -2.15
C LEU A 145 12.74 -3.67 -2.83
N ALA A 146 12.10 -2.72 -3.52
CA ALA A 146 12.78 -1.57 -4.11
C ALA A 146 13.57 -0.77 -3.05
N PHE A 147 14.71 -0.20 -3.43
CA PHE A 147 15.62 0.60 -2.59
C PHE A 147 16.16 -0.05 -1.31
N SER A 148 15.71 -1.25 -0.92
CA SER A 148 16.07 -1.87 0.35
C SER A 148 17.20 -2.89 0.22
N VAL A 149 18.00 -3.03 1.29
CA VAL A 149 19.03 -4.07 1.45
C VAL A 149 18.88 -4.78 2.80
N ARG A 150 19.24 -6.06 2.86
CA ARG A 150 19.28 -6.82 4.13
C ARG A 150 20.51 -6.45 4.96
N PRO A 151 20.45 -6.48 6.31
CA PRO A 151 21.65 -6.46 7.14
C PRO A 151 22.60 -7.62 6.78
N PRO A 152 23.93 -7.45 6.91
CA PRO A 152 24.65 -6.28 7.41
C PRO A 152 24.93 -5.20 6.35
N THR A 153 24.38 -5.32 5.13
CA THR A 153 24.64 -4.40 4.02
C THR A 153 24.27 -2.95 4.37
N PRO A 154 25.22 -1.99 4.33
CA PRO A 154 24.91 -0.58 4.57
C PRO A 154 23.99 0.01 3.49
N ALA A 155 23.18 0.99 3.87
CA ALA A 155 22.32 1.75 2.97
C ALA A 155 23.09 2.26 1.73
N PRO A 156 22.67 1.89 0.51
CA PRO A 156 23.28 2.39 -0.72
C PRO A 156 23.11 3.92 -0.86
N PRO A 157 23.89 4.59 -1.73
CA PRO A 157 23.87 6.05 -1.84
C PRO A 157 22.48 6.66 -2.09
N SER A 158 21.65 6.01 -2.93
CA SER A 158 20.26 6.44 -3.14
C SER A 158 19.41 6.37 -1.87
N LEU A 159 19.56 5.32 -1.06
CA LEU A 159 18.81 5.17 0.18
C LEU A 159 19.27 6.17 1.25
N LYS A 160 20.57 6.45 1.34
CA LYS A 160 21.09 7.55 2.18
C LYS A 160 20.47 8.90 1.80
N ASN A 161 20.29 9.16 0.50
CA ASN A 161 19.64 10.37 0.04
C ASN A 161 18.13 10.41 0.36
N MET A 162 17.43 9.26 0.34
CA MET A 162 16.06 9.13 0.86
C MET A 162 15.99 9.47 2.35
N TYR A 163 16.95 9.02 3.17
CA TYR A 163 17.02 9.39 4.59
C TYR A 163 17.27 10.89 4.81
N ILE A 164 18.06 11.56 3.96
CA ILE A 164 18.26 13.02 4.03
C ILE A 164 16.95 13.77 3.72
N ALA A 165 16.22 13.36 2.68
CA ALA A 165 14.92 13.96 2.37
C ALA A 165 13.89 13.67 3.47
N LEU A 166 13.87 12.46 4.02
CA LEU A 166 12.98 12.08 5.12
C LEU A 166 13.27 12.85 6.42
N LYS A 167 14.55 13.15 6.73
CA LYS A 167 14.95 13.99 7.87
C LYS A 167 14.49 15.44 7.71
N LYS A 168 14.45 15.96 6.48
CA LYS A 168 13.88 17.28 6.18
C LYS A 168 12.35 17.29 6.36
N ASP A 169 11.67 16.23 5.92
CA ASP A 169 10.22 16.08 6.09
C ASP A 169 9.85 15.89 7.58
N TYR A 170 10.62 15.09 8.33
CA TYR A 170 10.42 14.76 9.74
C TYR A 170 11.72 14.96 10.52
N PRO A 171 11.94 16.11 11.18
CA PRO A 171 13.15 16.39 11.95
C PRO A 171 13.43 15.40 13.10
N THR A 172 12.41 14.65 13.56
CA THR A 172 12.51 13.58 14.57
C THR A 172 12.96 12.23 14.01
N PHE A 173 12.92 12.02 12.69
CA PHE A 173 13.41 10.78 12.08
C PHE A 173 14.91 10.62 12.35
N GLU A 174 15.35 9.44 12.75
CA GLU A 174 16.77 9.09 12.79
C GLU A 174 17.06 7.90 11.85
N PRO A 175 18.14 7.95 11.05
CA PRO A 175 18.57 6.80 10.26
C PRO A 175 18.81 5.57 11.15
N PRO A 176 18.51 4.35 10.67
CA PRO A 176 18.68 3.14 11.47
C PRO A 176 20.15 2.91 11.85
N PRO A 177 20.42 2.26 13.00
CA PRO A 177 21.76 1.96 13.48
C PRO A 177 22.55 1.11 12.48
N ASN A 178 23.89 1.07 12.67
CA ASN A 178 24.83 0.37 11.80
C ASN A 178 24.79 0.81 10.31
N ARG A 179 24.17 1.96 10.01
CA ARG A 179 23.92 2.47 8.65
C ARG A 179 23.02 1.53 7.84
N GLY A 180 22.07 0.84 8.49
CA GLY A 180 21.21 -0.18 7.88
C GLY A 180 20.33 0.35 6.73
N GLY A 181 19.85 -0.57 5.88
CA GLY A 181 19.01 -0.24 4.72
C GLY A 181 17.75 -1.11 4.56
N LEU A 182 17.29 -1.75 5.64
CA LEU A 182 16.11 -2.61 5.62
C LEU A 182 14.84 -1.76 5.70
N LEU A 183 13.97 -1.86 4.68
CA LEU A 183 12.73 -1.09 4.54
C LEU A 183 11.47 -1.97 4.64
N THR A 184 11.63 -3.23 5.06
CA THR A 184 10.52 -4.12 5.42
C THR A 184 9.47 -3.43 6.32
N PRO A 185 9.84 -2.65 7.36
CA PRO A 185 8.85 -1.92 8.16
C PRO A 185 7.96 -0.94 7.37
N TRP A 186 8.45 -0.34 6.28
CA TRP A 186 7.61 0.50 5.41
C TRP A 186 6.66 -0.36 4.57
N ALA A 187 7.14 -1.48 4.05
CA ALA A 187 6.34 -2.38 3.23
C ALA A 187 5.16 -2.98 4.02
N ASP A 188 5.44 -3.45 5.24
CA ASP A 188 4.42 -3.99 6.16
C ASP A 188 3.40 -2.92 6.59
N ARG A 189 3.76 -1.63 6.56
CA ARG A 189 2.87 -0.50 6.86
C ARG A 189 2.03 -0.03 5.66
N GLY A 190 2.12 -0.70 4.50
CA GLY A 190 1.32 -0.41 3.31
C GLY A 190 2.05 0.30 2.17
N VAL A 191 3.39 0.32 2.18
CA VAL A 191 4.21 0.92 1.12
C VAL A 191 4.68 -0.15 0.12
N LEU A 192 4.03 -0.24 -1.02
CA LEU A 192 4.40 -1.16 -2.10
C LEU A 192 5.75 -0.74 -2.73
N MET A 193 6.84 -1.42 -2.32
CA MET A 193 8.22 -1.17 -2.76
C MET A 193 8.54 -1.96 -4.05
N LEU A 194 8.07 -1.49 -5.21
CA LEU A 194 8.09 -2.25 -6.48
C LEU A 194 9.19 -1.77 -7.44
N ASN A 195 10.10 -2.67 -7.86
CA ASN A 195 11.01 -2.39 -8.99
C ASN A 195 10.32 -2.66 -10.33
N THR A 196 10.65 -1.91 -11.39
CA THR A 196 10.12 -2.17 -12.74
C THR A 196 10.64 -3.48 -13.35
N CYS A 197 11.86 -3.89 -13.00
CA CYS A 197 12.39 -5.22 -13.26
C CYS A 197 12.59 -5.95 -11.93
N LEU A 198 12.13 -7.21 -11.80
CA LEU A 198 12.16 -7.93 -10.51
C LEU A 198 13.39 -8.82 -10.32
N THR A 199 14.25 -8.95 -11.33
CA THR A 199 15.49 -9.74 -11.28
C THR A 199 16.63 -9.05 -12.02
N VAL A 200 17.88 -9.40 -11.70
CA VAL A 200 19.08 -8.91 -12.37
C VAL A 200 20.19 -9.95 -12.22
N ARG A 201 21.10 -10.09 -13.18
CA ARG A 201 22.32 -10.89 -12.99
C ARG A 201 23.24 -10.24 -11.96
N ALA A 202 24.04 -11.05 -11.28
CA ALA A 202 25.11 -10.55 -10.44
C ALA A 202 26.07 -9.64 -11.24
N HIS A 203 26.31 -8.44 -10.70
CA HIS A 203 27.20 -7.40 -11.20
C HIS A 203 26.87 -6.81 -12.60
N GLU A 204 25.81 -7.25 -13.29
CA GLU A 204 25.34 -6.68 -14.56
C GLU A 204 24.00 -5.92 -14.37
N ALA A 205 24.06 -4.65 -13.98
CA ALA A 205 22.87 -3.78 -13.86
C ALA A 205 22.02 -3.77 -15.15
N ASN A 206 20.69 -3.69 -15.03
CA ASN A 206 19.73 -3.72 -16.14
C ASN A 206 19.78 -4.96 -17.08
N SER A 207 20.55 -6.01 -16.76
CA SER A 207 20.73 -7.20 -17.62
C SER A 207 19.42 -7.93 -18.02
N HIS A 208 18.38 -7.85 -17.18
CA HIS A 208 17.06 -8.43 -17.44
C HIS A 208 16.01 -7.41 -17.92
N SER A 209 16.43 -6.20 -18.31
CA SER A 209 15.50 -5.20 -18.84
C SER A 209 14.94 -5.59 -20.22
N ASN A 210 13.69 -5.24 -20.47
CA ASN A 210 12.89 -5.56 -21.64
C ASN A 210 12.70 -7.08 -21.87
N ARG A 211 12.82 -7.88 -20.81
CA ARG A 211 12.60 -9.34 -20.85
C ARG A 211 11.19 -9.77 -20.46
N GLY A 212 10.36 -8.84 -19.97
CA GLY A 212 8.92 -9.06 -19.71
C GLY A 212 8.46 -8.55 -18.35
N TRP A 213 9.36 -8.38 -17.38
CA TRP A 213 9.03 -7.86 -16.04
C TRP A 213 8.31 -6.52 -16.11
N GLU A 214 8.72 -5.64 -17.03
CA GLU A 214 8.13 -4.33 -17.25
C GLU A 214 6.65 -4.34 -17.63
N LYS A 215 6.13 -5.48 -18.14
CA LYS A 215 4.70 -5.67 -18.43
C LYS A 215 3.95 -6.03 -17.14
N LEU A 216 4.45 -7.02 -16.39
CA LEU A 216 3.87 -7.42 -15.09
C LEU A 216 3.86 -6.27 -14.08
N THR A 217 4.97 -5.55 -13.93
CA THR A 217 5.09 -4.49 -12.93
C THR A 217 4.30 -3.24 -13.30
N GLN A 218 4.11 -2.96 -14.60
CA GLN A 218 3.12 -1.98 -15.05
C GLN A 218 1.70 -2.43 -14.70
N ARG A 219 1.37 -3.70 -14.96
CA ARG A 219 0.06 -4.27 -14.63
C ARG A 219 -0.27 -4.19 -13.14
N VAL A 220 0.72 -4.40 -12.27
CA VAL A 220 0.62 -4.18 -10.81
C VAL A 220 0.25 -2.73 -10.50
N ILE A 221 0.94 -1.74 -11.08
CA ILE A 221 0.65 -0.31 -10.92
C ILE A 221 -0.78 0.02 -11.40
N ASP A 222 -1.16 -0.49 -12.58
CA ASP A 222 -2.46 -0.27 -13.20
C ASP A 222 -3.60 -0.89 -12.38
N LEU A 223 -3.40 -2.08 -11.80
CA LEU A 223 -4.36 -2.73 -10.90
C LEU A 223 -4.58 -1.93 -9.62
N VAL A 224 -3.51 -1.39 -9.01
CA VAL A 224 -3.61 -0.50 -7.85
C VAL A 224 -4.42 0.75 -8.21
N ALA A 225 -4.09 1.42 -9.31
CA ALA A 225 -4.83 2.59 -9.78
C ALA A 225 -6.30 2.27 -10.10
N GLN A 226 -6.58 1.13 -10.74
CA GLN A 226 -7.95 0.74 -11.10
C GLN A 226 -8.79 0.40 -9.86
N LYS A 227 -8.32 -0.51 -9.00
CA LYS A 227 -9.15 -1.16 -7.98
C LYS A 227 -9.12 -0.49 -6.59
N ARG A 228 -8.09 0.28 -6.24
CA ARG A 228 -8.00 0.92 -4.91
C ARG A 228 -8.89 2.17 -4.84
N THR A 229 -10.15 1.96 -4.45
CA THR A 229 -11.21 2.98 -4.47
C THR A 229 -10.95 4.18 -3.56
N ARG A 230 -10.33 3.97 -2.38
CA ARG A 230 -9.94 5.04 -1.44
C ARG A 230 -8.81 5.95 -1.96
N GLY A 231 -8.22 5.61 -3.10
CA GLY A 231 -7.04 6.29 -3.65
C GLY A 231 -5.74 5.78 -3.02
N VAL A 232 -4.60 6.09 -3.66
CA VAL A 232 -3.25 5.63 -3.26
C VAL A 232 -2.25 6.73 -3.63
N VAL A 233 -1.16 6.86 -2.89
CA VAL A 233 -0.04 7.76 -3.25
C VAL A 233 0.97 7.02 -4.13
N PHE A 234 1.28 7.56 -5.31
CA PHE A 234 2.34 7.05 -6.18
C PHE A 234 3.55 7.98 -6.12
N MET A 235 4.69 7.48 -5.61
CA MET A 235 5.97 8.16 -5.64
C MET A 235 6.81 7.65 -6.81
N ALA A 236 7.10 8.54 -7.76
CA ALA A 236 7.84 8.22 -8.97
C ALA A 236 9.05 9.15 -9.11
N TRP A 237 10.24 8.64 -8.78
CA TRP A 237 11.47 9.41 -8.76
C TRP A 237 12.34 9.14 -10.01
N GLY A 238 12.63 10.20 -10.76
CA GLY A 238 13.34 10.13 -12.04
C GLY A 238 12.43 9.78 -13.23
N THR A 239 12.92 10.07 -14.43
CA THR A 239 12.17 9.91 -15.69
C THR A 239 11.63 8.49 -15.93
N PRO A 240 12.35 7.39 -15.65
CA PRO A 240 11.84 6.03 -15.87
C PRO A 240 10.59 5.74 -15.03
N ALA A 241 10.64 5.99 -13.73
CA ALA A 241 9.48 5.85 -12.84
C ALA A 241 8.36 6.84 -13.22
N GLY A 242 8.73 8.08 -13.55
CA GLY A 242 7.79 9.13 -13.96
C GLY A 242 6.93 8.75 -15.16
N LYS A 243 7.48 7.98 -16.12
CA LYS A 243 6.73 7.44 -17.27
C LYS A 243 5.67 6.41 -16.89
N ARG A 244 5.94 5.57 -15.86
CA ARG A 244 5.04 4.50 -15.41
C ARG A 244 3.73 5.00 -14.80
N VAL A 245 3.75 6.21 -14.24
CA VAL A 245 2.62 6.82 -13.53
C VAL A 245 1.86 7.89 -14.35
N GLN A 246 2.19 8.07 -15.64
CA GLN A 246 1.58 9.13 -16.48
C GLN A 246 0.06 8.99 -16.66
N LYS A 247 -0.45 7.75 -16.73
CA LYS A 247 -1.86 7.45 -16.97
C LYS A 247 -2.70 7.36 -15.69
N ILE A 248 -2.12 7.62 -14.52
CA ILE A 248 -2.83 7.51 -13.24
C ILE A 248 -3.75 8.73 -13.07
N ASP A 249 -5.02 8.45 -12.75
CA ASP A 249 -6.01 9.47 -12.41
C ASP A 249 -5.59 10.25 -11.15
N ARG A 250 -5.27 11.53 -11.34
CA ARG A 250 -4.82 12.46 -10.28
C ARG A 250 -5.96 13.03 -9.42
N VAL A 251 -7.22 12.77 -9.76
CA VAL A 251 -8.38 13.11 -8.93
C VAL A 251 -8.57 12.06 -7.84
N LYS A 252 -8.42 10.78 -8.21
CA LYS A 252 -8.52 9.63 -7.31
C LYS A 252 -7.23 9.36 -6.54
N HIS A 253 -6.06 9.54 -7.15
CA HIS A 253 -4.75 9.21 -6.57
C HIS A 253 -3.83 10.43 -6.46
N LEU A 254 -2.94 10.45 -5.48
CA LEU A 254 -1.86 11.44 -5.42
C LEU A 254 -0.66 10.92 -6.23
N VAL A 255 -0.14 11.73 -7.16
CA VAL A 255 1.06 11.40 -7.93
C VAL A 255 2.17 12.39 -7.60
N LEU A 256 3.20 11.93 -6.90
CA LEU A 256 4.35 12.71 -6.45
C LEU A 256 5.58 12.38 -7.32
N GLN A 257 6.10 13.38 -8.02
CA GLN A 257 7.21 13.23 -8.98
C GLN A 257 8.37 14.19 -8.64
N SER A 258 9.59 13.67 -8.67
CA SER A 258 10.82 14.44 -8.52
C SER A 258 11.97 13.76 -9.30
N VAL A 259 13.17 14.32 -9.27
CA VAL A 259 14.39 13.67 -9.76
C VAL A 259 14.73 12.41 -8.94
N HIS A 260 15.58 11.52 -9.46
CA HIS A 260 15.90 10.27 -8.77
C HIS A 260 16.79 10.53 -7.52
N PRO A 261 16.68 9.76 -6.42
CA PRO A 261 17.56 9.85 -5.25
C PRO A 261 19.04 9.50 -5.50
N SER A 262 19.44 9.09 -6.71
CA SER A 262 20.86 8.83 -7.03
C SER A 262 21.73 10.08 -6.79
N PRO A 263 22.98 9.95 -6.31
CA PRO A 263 23.93 11.06 -6.19
C PRO A 263 24.07 11.93 -7.45
N LEU A 264 23.86 11.35 -8.65
CA LEU A 264 23.92 12.08 -9.93
C LEU A 264 22.82 13.13 -10.12
N SER A 265 21.72 13.03 -9.35
CA SER A 265 20.52 13.83 -9.53
C SER A 265 19.91 14.38 -8.24
N ALA A 266 20.21 13.84 -7.05
CA ALA A 266 19.49 14.17 -5.83
C ALA A 266 19.56 15.66 -5.44
N SER A 267 20.70 16.31 -5.70
CA SER A 267 20.89 17.76 -5.49
C SER A 267 20.02 18.65 -6.39
N ARG A 268 19.40 18.10 -7.44
CA ARG A 268 18.52 18.82 -8.38
C ARG A 268 17.05 18.88 -7.90
N GLY A 269 16.83 18.79 -6.58
CA GLY A 269 15.51 18.92 -5.96
C GLY A 269 14.89 17.63 -5.37
N PHE A 270 15.65 16.53 -5.21
CA PHE A 270 15.13 15.37 -4.48
C PHE A 270 15.04 15.66 -2.97
N PHE A 271 16.09 16.26 -2.38
CA PHE A 271 16.16 16.50 -0.94
C PHE A 271 15.04 17.42 -0.42
N ASP A 272 14.51 18.30 -1.26
CA ASP A 272 13.54 19.34 -0.89
C ASP A 272 12.14 19.04 -1.46
N CYS A 273 11.90 17.80 -1.90
CA CYS A 273 10.66 17.45 -2.60
C CYS A 273 9.43 17.39 -1.67
N GLY A 274 9.60 17.15 -0.37
CA GLY A 274 8.50 17.07 0.61
C GLY A 274 7.63 15.81 0.49
N HIS A 275 8.11 14.75 -0.18
CA HIS A 275 7.23 13.64 -0.60
C HIS A 275 6.67 12.80 0.55
N PHE A 276 7.44 12.52 1.61
CA PHE A 276 7.01 11.68 2.71
C PHE A 276 5.98 12.39 3.59
N ARG A 277 6.14 13.70 3.78
CA ARG A 277 5.15 14.58 4.41
C ARG A 277 3.87 14.69 3.57
N LYS A 278 3.99 15.11 2.30
CA LYS A 278 2.84 15.25 1.38
C LYS A 278 2.03 13.95 1.22
N ALA A 279 2.70 12.80 1.27
CA ALA A 279 2.03 11.50 1.24
C ALA A 279 1.19 11.26 2.50
N ASN A 280 1.74 11.49 3.68
CA ASN A 280 1.01 11.32 4.95
C ASN A 280 -0.13 12.34 5.08
N ASP A 281 0.11 13.63 4.79
CA ASP A 281 -0.93 14.67 4.80
C ASP A 281 -2.14 14.24 3.95
N TRP A 282 -1.89 13.75 2.73
CA TRP A 282 -2.94 13.28 1.83
C TRP A 282 -3.59 11.97 2.30
N LEU A 283 -2.81 11.00 2.80
CA LEU A 283 -3.34 9.76 3.34
C LEU A 283 -4.29 10.02 4.51
N VAL A 284 -3.97 10.96 5.41
CA VAL A 284 -4.86 11.32 6.52
C VAL A 284 -6.20 11.84 6.00
N THR A 285 -6.24 12.64 4.93
CA THR A 285 -7.53 13.07 4.33
C THR A 285 -8.36 11.95 3.71
N ARG A 286 -7.74 10.81 3.33
CA ARG A 286 -8.41 9.69 2.64
C ARG A 286 -8.69 8.50 3.55
N TYR A 287 -7.93 8.36 4.63
CA TYR A 287 -7.91 7.19 5.50
C TYR A 287 -8.10 7.51 7.00
N GLY A 288 -8.12 8.79 7.39
CA GLY A 288 -8.06 9.21 8.79
C GLY A 288 -6.63 9.11 9.36
N PRO A 289 -6.43 9.41 10.66
CA PRO A 289 -5.11 9.37 11.29
C PRO A 289 -4.39 8.01 11.15
N GLU A 290 -5.13 6.90 11.23
CA GLU A 290 -4.63 5.53 11.00
C GLU A 290 -4.17 5.26 9.55
N GLY A 291 -4.51 6.16 8.63
CA GLY A 291 -3.97 6.22 7.28
C GLY A 291 -2.47 6.43 7.24
N GLU A 292 -1.93 7.21 8.19
CA GLU A 292 -0.55 7.68 8.19
C GLU A 292 0.47 6.53 8.19
N ILE A 293 1.48 6.63 7.32
CA ILE A 293 2.66 5.76 7.33
C ILE A 293 3.63 6.27 8.39
N ASP A 294 3.97 5.44 9.36
CA ASP A 294 5.17 5.69 10.17
C ASP A 294 6.41 5.37 9.32
N TRP A 295 7.28 6.35 9.12
CA TRP A 295 8.49 6.22 8.32
C TRP A 295 9.73 5.86 9.16
N ALA A 296 9.59 5.72 10.48
CA ALA A 296 10.70 5.30 11.34
C ALA A 296 11.13 3.85 11.10
N LEU A 297 12.43 3.59 11.20
CA LEU A 297 13.04 2.28 10.94
C LEU A 297 13.75 1.68 12.17
N GLY A 298 13.80 2.42 13.28
CA GLY A 298 14.41 1.95 14.54
C GLY A 298 13.39 1.28 15.45
N PRO A 299 13.78 0.28 16.27
CA PRO A 299 12.95 -0.21 17.36
C PRO A 299 12.59 0.95 18.31
N GLY A 300 11.31 1.09 18.64
CA GLY A 300 10.83 2.12 19.57
C GLY A 300 10.88 3.56 19.06
N THR A 301 11.22 3.81 17.78
CA THR A 301 11.15 5.15 17.17
C THR A 301 9.92 5.29 16.27
N SER A 302 9.40 6.51 16.13
CA SER A 302 8.25 6.83 15.27
C SER A 302 8.42 8.21 14.64
N THR A 303 7.92 8.39 13.41
CA THR A 303 7.75 9.71 12.78
C THR A 303 6.36 10.30 12.97
N LYS A 304 5.41 9.54 13.53
CA LYS A 304 4.08 10.06 13.85
C LYS A 304 4.18 11.09 14.98
N ALA A 305 3.24 12.03 15.03
CA ALA A 305 3.10 12.89 16.20
C ALA A 305 2.79 12.05 17.44
N PRO A 306 3.32 12.39 18.64
CA PRO A 306 2.93 11.72 19.87
C PRO A 306 1.42 11.88 20.07
N ALA A 307 0.74 10.76 20.33
CA ALA A 307 -0.69 10.72 20.60
C ALA A 307 -1.06 11.73 21.69
N THR A 308 -2.06 12.58 21.44
CA THR A 308 -2.53 13.54 22.44
C THR A 308 -3.26 12.81 23.57
N GLU A 309 -3.45 13.47 24.72
CA GLU A 309 -4.23 12.86 25.81
C GLU A 309 -5.66 12.49 25.41
N ALA A 310 -6.21 13.07 24.34
CA ALA A 310 -7.51 12.68 23.78
C ALA A 310 -7.41 11.33 23.07
N ASP A 311 -6.44 11.18 22.16
CA ASP A 311 -6.20 9.92 21.43
C ASP A 311 -5.85 8.78 22.40
N ALA A 312 -5.05 9.07 23.42
CA ALA A 312 -4.69 8.11 24.47
C ALA A 312 -5.87 7.72 25.37
N LYS A 313 -6.86 8.61 25.56
CA LYS A 313 -8.12 8.29 26.27
C LYS A 313 -9.06 7.47 25.40
N GLU A 314 -9.14 7.75 24.10
CA GLU A 314 -9.96 6.98 23.16
C GLU A 314 -9.39 5.57 22.95
N ALA A 315 -8.08 5.43 22.78
CA ALA A 315 -7.38 4.14 22.75
C ALA A 315 -7.60 3.35 24.05
N LYS A 316 -7.35 3.94 25.23
CA LYS A 316 -7.61 3.27 26.52
C LYS A 316 -9.09 2.95 26.75
N SER A 317 -10.01 3.73 26.18
CA SER A 317 -11.44 3.44 26.24
C SER A 317 -11.82 2.28 25.31
N ALA A 318 -11.20 2.16 24.13
CA ALA A 318 -11.40 1.04 23.22
C ALA A 318 -10.80 -0.26 23.79
N GLU A 319 -9.60 -0.17 24.36
CA GLU A 319 -8.87 -1.27 25.00
C GLU A 319 -9.63 -1.79 26.25
N LYS A 320 -10.13 -0.88 27.12
CA LYS A 320 -11.06 -1.27 28.20
C LYS A 320 -12.37 -1.87 27.71
N LYS A 321 -12.87 -1.46 26.53
CA LYS A 321 -14.10 -2.03 25.95
C LYS A 321 -13.85 -3.43 25.40
N ALA A 322 -12.69 -3.67 24.80
CA ALA A 322 -12.23 -5.00 24.38
C ALA A 322 -12.01 -5.92 25.59
N GLU A 323 -11.28 -5.47 26.62
CA GLU A 323 -11.12 -6.22 27.87
C GLU A 323 -12.46 -6.50 28.56
N ALA A 324 -13.42 -5.57 28.53
CA ALA A 324 -14.75 -5.79 29.11
C ALA A 324 -15.52 -6.88 28.35
N ILE A 325 -15.48 -6.88 27.02
CA ILE A 325 -16.10 -7.90 26.16
C ILE A 325 -15.45 -9.28 26.38
N GLU A 326 -14.13 -9.32 26.60
CA GLU A 326 -13.38 -10.54 26.91
C GLU A 326 -13.66 -11.05 28.34
N LYS A 327 -13.78 -10.14 29.32
CA LYS A 327 -14.08 -10.47 30.73
C LYS A 327 -15.55 -10.79 31.01
N THR A 328 -16.47 -10.51 30.09
CA THR A 328 -17.86 -11.00 30.16
C THR A 328 -18.07 -12.42 29.62
N LYS A 329 -17.01 -13.12 29.17
CA LYS A 329 -17.12 -14.50 28.64
C LYS A 329 -16.98 -15.68 29.63
N PRO A 330 -16.60 -15.53 30.92
CA PRO A 330 -16.56 -16.65 31.86
C PRO A 330 -17.59 -16.52 33.02
N GLU A 331 -18.87 -16.28 32.73
CA GLU A 331 -19.94 -16.36 33.76
C GLU A 331 -21.21 -17.10 33.31
N VAL A 332 -21.06 -18.04 32.35
CA VAL A 332 -22.11 -19.03 32.00
C VAL A 332 -21.62 -20.48 32.20
N VAL A 333 -20.31 -20.71 32.22
CA VAL A 333 -19.72 -22.05 32.40
C VAL A 333 -19.46 -22.35 33.89
N LYS A 334 -20.54 -22.38 34.69
CA LYS A 334 -20.48 -22.90 36.08
C LYS A 334 -21.83 -23.29 36.69
N LYS A 335 -22.73 -23.90 35.89
CA LYS A 335 -23.92 -24.60 36.41
C LYS A 335 -24.42 -25.68 35.44
N ALA A 336 -23.54 -26.61 35.08
CA ALA A 336 -23.83 -27.71 34.15
C ALA A 336 -22.96 -28.96 34.41
N GLU A 337 -22.67 -29.27 35.68
CA GLU A 337 -22.14 -30.57 36.13
C GLU A 337 -22.74 -30.93 37.50
N GLU A 338 -24.05 -31.14 37.52
CA GLU A 338 -24.73 -32.05 38.47
C GLU A 338 -26.13 -32.34 37.90
N ASP A 339 -26.64 -33.53 38.24
CA ASP A 339 -27.91 -34.13 37.82
C ASP A 339 -28.09 -34.58 36.35
N LYS A 340 -28.21 -35.91 36.20
CA LYS A 340 -28.76 -36.61 35.03
C LYS A 340 -30.28 -36.79 35.19
N GLU A 341 -30.93 -37.26 34.13
CA GLU A 341 -32.29 -37.81 34.09
C GLU A 341 -33.43 -36.77 34.25
N ASN A 342 -33.96 -36.27 33.14
CA ASN A 342 -35.26 -36.75 32.61
C ASN A 342 -35.57 -36.19 31.21
N ASP A 343 -36.62 -36.76 30.60
CA ASP A 343 -37.11 -36.57 29.24
C ASP A 343 -37.69 -35.18 28.88
N ALA A 344 -38.01 -35.05 27.58
CA ALA A 344 -38.93 -34.09 26.92
C ALA A 344 -38.34 -32.78 26.37
N PHE A 345 -38.06 -32.76 25.06
CA PHE A 345 -38.04 -31.57 24.19
C PHE A 345 -38.30 -31.97 22.72
N ASP A 346 -39.55 -32.31 22.40
CA ASP A 346 -40.04 -32.48 21.01
C ASP A 346 -41.05 -31.36 20.60
N GLU A 347 -41.37 -30.42 21.50
CA GLU A 347 -42.46 -29.44 21.29
C GLU A 347 -42.03 -28.15 20.53
N ASP A 348 -40.72 -27.88 20.39
CA ASP A 348 -40.22 -26.64 19.77
C ASP A 348 -40.12 -26.70 18.22
N GLU A 349 -40.14 -27.89 17.62
CA GLU A 349 -40.10 -28.07 16.14
C GLU A 349 -41.50 -27.96 15.52
N GLU A 350 -42.51 -28.56 16.16
CA GLU A 350 -43.91 -28.54 15.69
C GLU A 350 -44.51 -27.11 15.72
N ALA A 351 -44.19 -26.32 16.75
CA ALA A 351 -44.58 -24.91 16.85
C ALA A 351 -43.93 -24.02 15.77
N LEU A 352 -42.73 -24.39 15.28
CA LEU A 352 -42.04 -23.66 14.22
C LEU A 352 -42.63 -23.97 12.84
N GLU A 353 -43.01 -25.23 12.59
CA GLU A 353 -43.71 -25.63 11.36
C GLU A 353 -45.12 -25.02 11.25
N GLU A 354 -45.88 -24.95 12.35
CA GLU A 354 -47.20 -24.32 12.36
C GLU A 354 -47.11 -22.80 12.07
N ALA A 355 -46.14 -22.11 12.67
CA ALA A 355 -45.90 -20.69 12.42
C ALA A 355 -45.51 -20.40 10.95
N LEU A 356 -44.71 -21.28 10.33
CA LEU A 356 -44.36 -21.18 8.91
C LEU A 356 -45.58 -21.41 7.99
N ARG A 357 -46.44 -22.38 8.32
CA ARG A 357 -47.67 -22.64 7.55
C ARG A 357 -48.64 -21.45 7.57
N LEU A 358 -48.85 -20.84 8.74
CA LEU A 358 -49.72 -19.68 8.88
C LEU A 358 -49.19 -18.46 8.09
N ALA A 359 -47.87 -18.27 8.05
CA ALA A 359 -47.26 -17.20 7.25
C ALA A 359 -47.46 -17.41 5.73
N GLU A 360 -47.33 -18.65 5.24
CA GLU A 360 -47.59 -18.96 3.83
C GLU A 360 -49.07 -18.85 3.43
N GLU A 361 -50.00 -19.16 4.33
CA GLU A 361 -51.44 -18.98 4.10
C GLU A 361 -51.79 -17.47 4.05
N GLU A 362 -51.19 -16.64 4.91
CA GLU A 362 -51.38 -15.18 4.92
C GLU A 362 -50.78 -14.45 3.69
N GLU A 363 -49.75 -14.98 3.03
CA GLU A 363 -49.28 -14.44 1.74
C GLU A 363 -50.21 -14.82 0.58
N LYS A 364 -50.74 -16.06 0.58
CA LYS A 364 -51.63 -16.55 -0.49
C LYS A 364 -53.00 -15.87 -0.50
N GLU A 365 -53.47 -15.32 0.63
CA GLU A 365 -54.66 -14.45 0.67
C GLU A 365 -54.41 -13.01 0.22
N LYS A 366 -53.14 -12.54 0.14
CA LYS A 366 -52.79 -11.18 -0.30
C LYS A 366 -52.52 -11.07 -1.81
N GLU A 367 -52.44 -12.18 -2.53
CA GLU A 367 -52.29 -12.23 -4.01
C GLU A 367 -53.60 -12.60 -4.76
N LYS A 368 -54.76 -12.51 -4.10
CA LYS A 368 -56.09 -12.74 -4.70
C LYS A 368 -56.98 -11.49 -4.68
#